data_AF-A0A3B8I8C0-F1
#
_entry.id   AF-A0A3B8I8C0-F1
#
_cell.length_a   1.000
_cell.length_b   1.000
_cell.length_c   1.000
_cell.angle_alpha   90.00
_cell.angle_beta   90.00
_cell.angle_gamma   90.00
#
_symmetry.space_group_name_H-M   'P 1'
#
loop_
_entity.id
_entity.type
_entity.pdbx_description
1 polymer ?
#
loop_
_entity_poly.entity_id
_entity_poly.type
_entity_poly.pdbx_seq_one_letter_code
_entity_poly.pdbx_strand_id
1 'polypeptide(L)' 'MSVPEFRSVHVTQYLKPLREGGSLPAIVHGDDDFLYVLKFRGA' A
#
# COMPACT_ATOMS: atom_id res chain seq x y z
N MET A 1 28.57 -0.01 -5.63
CA MET A 1 27.22 -0.51 -5.28
C MET A 1 26.24 0.10 -6.26
N SER A 2 25.40 -0.71 -6.91
CA SER A 2 24.33 -0.21 -7.79
C SER A 2 23.15 0.28 -6.94
N VAL A 3 22.52 1.38 -7.35
CA VAL A 3 21.31 1.90 -6.70
C VAL A 3 20.14 0.97 -7.03
N PRO A 4 19.31 0.56 -6.06
CA PRO A 4 18.10 -0.22 -6.33
C PRO A 4 17.13 0.58 -7.21
N GLU A 5 16.51 -0.10 -8.18
CA GLU A 5 15.49 0.51 -9.03
C GLU A 5 14.14 0.51 -8.30
N PHE A 6 13.41 1.63 -8.38
CA PHE A 6 12.08 1.73 -7.79
C PHE A 6 11.03 1.10 -8.72
N ARG A 7 10.13 0.31 -8.13
CA ARG A 7 9.00 -0.29 -8.85
C ARG A 7 7.73 0.53 -8.59
N SER A 8 7.00 0.82 -9.67
CA SER A 8 5.65 1.39 -9.61
C SER A 8 4.62 0.28 -9.84
N VAL A 9 3.58 0.25 -9.01
CA VAL A 9 2.48 -0.73 -9.05
C VAL A 9 1.17 0.03 -8.90
N HIS A 10 0.12 -0.37 -9.61
CA HIS A 10 -1.19 0.26 -9.48
C HIS A 10 -2.02 -0.48 -8.44
N VAL A 11 -2.55 0.25 -7.48
CA VAL A 11 -3.48 -0.32 -6.49
C VAL A 11 -4.83 -0.57 -7.17
N THR A 12 -5.30 -1.81 -7.17
CA THR A 12 -6.53 -2.23 -7.86
C THR A 12 -7.70 -2.43 -6.92
N GLN A 13 -7.46 -2.78 -5.65
CA GLN A 13 -8.52 -3.06 -4.69
C GLN A 13 -8.12 -2.74 -3.25
N TYR A 14 -9.03 -2.08 -2.52
CA TYR A 14 -8.94 -1.92 -1.06
C TYR A 14 -9.58 -3.13 -0.38
N LEU A 15 -8.81 -3.91 0.38
CA LEU A 15 -9.28 -5.18 0.94
C LEU A 15 -9.74 -5.06 2.38
N LYS A 16 -8.85 -4.60 3.27
CA LYS A 16 -9.11 -4.61 4.71
C LYS A 16 -8.50 -3.38 5.39
N PRO A 17 -9.28 -2.61 6.17
CA PRO A 17 -8.72 -1.56 6.99
C PRO A 17 -7.85 -2.16 8.11
N LEU A 18 -6.72 -1.52 8.35
CA LEU A 18 -5.91 -1.66 9.55
C LEU A 18 -6.13 -0.38 10.37
N ARG A 19 -6.40 -0.50 11.68
CA ARG A 19 -6.64 0.68 12.53
C ARG A 19 -5.41 0.95 13.37
N GLU A 20 -4.82 2.14 13.22
CA GLU A 20 -3.70 2.61 14.02
C GLU A 20 -3.86 4.12 14.30
N GLY A 21 -4.43 4.46 15.47
CA GLY A 21 -4.66 5.85 15.90
C GLY A 21 -5.53 6.65 14.91
N GLY A 22 -5.15 7.92 14.66
CA GLY A 22 -5.79 8.80 13.68
C GLY A 22 -5.38 8.54 12.22
N SER A 23 -4.67 7.45 11.93
CA SER A 23 -4.35 7.05 10.56
C SER A 23 -5.20 5.85 10.12
N LEU A 24 -5.49 5.76 8.81
CA LEU A 24 -6.28 4.68 8.22
C LEU A 24 -5.43 3.78 7.32
N PRO A 25 -4.45 3.00 7.84
CA PRO A 25 -3.73 2.05 7.00
C PRO A 25 -4.66 0.94 6.45
N ALA A 26 -4.26 0.28 5.38
CA ALA A 26 -5.06 -0.79 4.78
C ALA A 26 -4.24 -1.80 4.00
N ILE A 27 -4.75 -3.03 3.93
CA ILE A 27 -4.29 -4.04 2.97
C ILE A 27 -4.95 -3.76 1.62
N VAL A 28 -4.15 -3.73 0.55
CA VAL A 28 -4.60 -3.49 -0.82
C VAL A 28 -3.99 -4.51 -1.80
N HIS A 29 -4.67 -4.82 -2.91
CA HIS A 29 -4.08 -5.55 -4.04
C HIS A 29 -3.37 -4.58 -4.99
N GLY A 30 -2.20 -5.00 -5.46
CA GLY A 30 -1.56 -4.45 -6.65
C GLY A 30 -2.08 -5.12 -7.94
N ASP A 31 -1.81 -4.51 -9.08
CA ASP A 31 -2.01 -5.10 -10.41
C ASP A 31 -0.98 -6.17 -10.76
N ASP A 32 -0.06 -6.45 -9.85
CA ASP A 32 0.97 -7.45 -9.94
C ASP A 32 0.75 -8.68 -9.06
N ASP A 33 -0.49 -8.87 -8.60
CA ASP A 33 -0.93 -9.97 -7.75
C ASP A 33 -0.30 -10.00 -6.34
N PHE A 34 0.38 -8.92 -5.92
CA PHE A 34 0.89 -8.78 -4.56
C PHE A 34 -0.06 -7.99 -3.64
N LEU A 35 0.07 -8.26 -2.33
CA LEU A 35 -0.59 -7.51 -1.27
C LEU A 35 0.35 -6.45 -0.70
N TYR A 36 -0.19 -5.25 -0.50
CA TYR A 36 0.54 -4.12 0.06
C TYR A 36 -0.17 -3.55 1.28
N VAL A 37 0.61 -2.95 2.18
CA VAL A 37 0.08 -2.07 3.23
C VAL A 37 0.20 -0.63 2.76
N LEU A 38 -0.93 0.02 2.53
CA LEU A 38 -1.02 1.43 2.17
C LEU A 38 -1.33 2.27 3.42
N LYS A 39 -0.52 3.29 3.69
CA LYS A 39 -0.77 4.25 4.79
C LYS A 39 -1.24 5.58 4.22
N PHE A 40 -2.52 5.89 4.42
CA PHE A 40 -3.06 7.20 4.11
C PHE A 40 -2.52 8.24 5.10
N ARG A 41 -2.16 9.42 4.61
CA ARG A 41 -1.76 10.57 5.43
C ARG A 41 -2.83 11.65 5.32
N GLY A 42 -3.24 12.24 6.45
CA GLY A 42 -4.18 13.37 6.50
C GLY A 42 -5.66 12.99 6.48
N ALA A 43 -6.02 11.85 7.07
CA ALA A 43 -7.42 11.50 7.35
C ALA A 43 -7.95 12.25 8.57
#